data_AF-A0A0B2VR22-F1
#
_entry.id   AF-A0A0B2VR22-F1
#
_cell.length_a   1.000
_cell.length_b   1.000
_cell.length_c   1.000
_cell.angle_alpha   90.00
_cell.angle_beta   90.00
_cell.angle_gamma   90.00
#
_symmetry.space_group_name_H-M   'P 1'
#
loop_
_entity.id
_entity.type
_entity.pdbx_description
1 polymer ?
#
loop_
_entity_poly.entity_id
_entity_poly.type
_entity_poly.pdbx_seq_one_letter_code
_entity_poly.pdbx_strand_id
1 'polypeptide(L)'
;MAPFVSTGDVFLRGPADYIVLAVSFSNIYTATRIDLVAAVHSARPLYAEEVRFPASVITDSLIEMALKEGNIHKTLEGVVARYISDDFCGHLLIVDNLHENKYLHVHCDCSKSTNVLSTRFTLNTLDSIPPLHRQVIMMLNHFEPTQGYYVGHSLTQRIMSSRGLRDWVSLVPGRMALSADTEHVPPLDDPAIAVLHRPRPLFR
;
A
#
# COMPACT_ATOMS: atom_id res chain seq x y z
N MET A 1 -9.83 -16.70 -21.48
CA MET A 1 -9.41 -17.40 -20.25
C MET A 1 -9.20 -16.31 -19.20
N ALA A 2 -10.01 -16.25 -18.15
CA ALA A 2 -9.78 -15.28 -17.09
C ALA A 2 -8.43 -15.62 -16.42
N PRO A 3 -7.56 -14.64 -16.13
CA PRO A 3 -6.30 -14.90 -15.44
C PRO A 3 -6.60 -15.52 -14.08
N PHE A 4 -6.26 -16.80 -13.90
CA PHE A 4 -6.32 -17.48 -12.62
C PHE A 4 -5.02 -17.16 -11.87
N VAL A 5 -5.07 -16.24 -10.91
CA VAL A 5 -3.96 -16.02 -9.99
C VAL A 5 -4.15 -17.01 -8.84
N SER A 6 -3.42 -18.11 -8.87
CA SER A 6 -3.27 -18.96 -7.69
C SER A 6 -2.28 -18.26 -6.77
N THR A 7 -2.76 -17.65 -5.69
CA THR A 7 -1.96 -17.63 -4.47
C THR A 7 -1.72 -19.11 -4.13
N GLY A 8 -0.50 -19.53 -3.83
CA GLY A 8 -0.22 -20.94 -3.50
C GLY A 8 -1.16 -21.48 -2.41
N ASP A 9 -1.23 -22.80 -2.26
CA ASP A 9 -2.13 -23.44 -1.29
C ASP A 9 -1.88 -22.89 0.13
N VAL A 10 -2.87 -22.16 0.67
CA VAL A 10 -2.83 -21.67 2.06
C VAL A 10 -3.53 -22.69 2.96
N PHE A 11 -2.74 -23.38 3.78
CA PHE A 11 -3.26 -24.35 4.74
C PHE A 11 -3.70 -23.66 6.04
N LEU A 12 -5.01 -23.42 6.13
CA LEU A 12 -5.66 -22.90 7.33
C LEU A 12 -5.64 -23.94 8.47
N ARG A 13 -5.45 -23.50 9.72
CA ARG A 13 -5.25 -24.39 10.88
C ARG A 13 -6.44 -24.36 11.86
N GLY A 14 -6.82 -25.54 12.35
CA GLY A 14 -7.78 -25.70 13.45
C GLY A 14 -9.25 -25.39 13.09
N PRO A 15 -10.18 -25.53 14.06
CA PRO A 15 -11.47 -24.85 14.02
C PRO A 15 -11.25 -23.37 14.33
N ALA A 16 -11.42 -22.51 13.33
CA ALA A 16 -11.25 -21.07 13.47
C ALA A 16 -12.12 -20.33 12.44
N ASP A 17 -12.40 -19.06 12.74
CA ASP A 17 -13.09 -18.16 11.83
C ASP A 17 -12.08 -17.45 10.94
N TYR A 18 -12.38 -17.39 9.65
CA TYR A 18 -11.54 -16.77 8.63
C TYR A 18 -12.33 -15.73 7.86
N ILE A 19 -11.70 -14.59 7.60
CA ILE A 19 -12.27 -13.55 6.75
C ILE A 19 -11.55 -13.60 5.40
N VAL A 20 -12.31 -13.80 4.33
CA VAL A 20 -11.81 -13.74 2.96
C VAL A 20 -12.17 -12.38 2.37
N LEU A 21 -11.16 -11.56 2.08
CA LEU A 21 -11.33 -10.27 1.42
C LEU A 21 -10.98 -10.39 -0.06
N ALA A 22 -12.00 -10.34 -0.92
CA ALA A 22 -11.85 -10.36 -2.36
C ALA A 22 -11.70 -8.93 -2.90
N VAL A 23 -10.47 -8.49 -3.16
CA VAL A 23 -10.16 -7.11 -3.57
C VAL A 23 -9.33 -7.10 -4.85
N SER A 24 -9.64 -6.18 -5.76
CA SER A 24 -8.74 -5.83 -6.86
C SER A 24 -8.19 -4.43 -6.66
N PHE A 25 -6.88 -4.36 -6.50
CA PHE A 25 -6.16 -3.10 -6.41
C PHE A 25 -6.03 -2.41 -7.78
N SER A 26 -6.20 -3.14 -8.89
CA SER A 26 -6.22 -2.56 -10.24
C SER A 26 -7.47 -1.73 -10.52
N ASN A 27 -8.57 -2.00 -9.82
CA ASN A 27 -9.86 -1.33 -10.00
C ASN A 27 -10.31 -0.55 -8.76
N ILE A 28 -9.41 -0.31 -7.79
CA ILE A 28 -9.77 0.27 -6.49
C ILE A 28 -10.50 1.63 -6.60
N TYR A 29 -10.32 2.33 -7.73
CA TYR A 29 -10.88 3.65 -8.00
C TYR A 29 -12.17 3.67 -8.81
N THR A 30 -12.53 2.59 -9.52
CA THR A 30 -13.71 2.58 -10.39
C THR A 30 -14.98 2.12 -9.66
N ALA A 31 -14.85 1.70 -8.39
CA ALA A 31 -15.92 1.06 -7.62
C ALA A 31 -16.61 -0.08 -8.39
N THR A 32 -15.91 -0.69 -9.35
CA THR A 32 -16.48 -1.78 -10.13
C THR A 32 -16.61 -2.99 -9.24
N ARG A 33 -17.83 -3.49 -9.15
CA ARG A 33 -18.06 -4.80 -8.55
C ARG A 33 -17.35 -5.82 -9.43
N ILE A 34 -16.46 -6.58 -8.81
CA ILE A 34 -15.79 -7.69 -9.47
C ILE A 34 -16.53 -8.94 -9.06
N ASP A 35 -16.99 -9.69 -10.05
CA ASP A 35 -17.52 -11.02 -9.82
C ASP A 35 -16.34 -11.96 -9.57
N LEU A 36 -16.20 -12.39 -8.32
CA LEU A 36 -15.13 -13.28 -7.88
C LEU A 36 -15.73 -14.57 -7.35
N VAL A 37 -15.10 -15.69 -7.69
CA VAL A 37 -15.40 -17.01 -7.13
C VAL A 37 -14.25 -17.41 -6.22
N ALA A 38 -14.52 -17.52 -4.92
CA ALA A 38 -13.60 -18.12 -3.97
C ALA A 38 -13.94 -19.62 -3.84
N ALA A 39 -13.00 -20.50 -4.18
CA ALA A 39 -13.14 -21.93 -3.99
C ALA A 39 -12.41 -22.34 -2.69
N VAL A 40 -13.13 -22.98 -1.76
CA VAL A 40 -12.57 -23.47 -0.50
C VAL A 40 -12.71 -24.98 -0.44
N HIS A 41 -11.58 -25.66 -0.30
CA HIS A 41 -11.54 -27.11 -0.12
C HIS A 41 -11.33 -27.45 1.35
N SER A 42 -12.22 -28.24 1.94
CA SER A 42 -12.13 -28.63 3.35
C SER A 42 -12.53 -30.09 3.54
N ALA A 43 -11.79 -30.79 4.39
CA ALA A 43 -12.16 -32.13 4.87
C ALA A 43 -13.20 -32.10 6.01
N ARG A 44 -13.64 -30.90 6.42
CA ARG A 44 -14.62 -30.65 7.49
C ARG A 44 -15.78 -29.79 6.94
N PRO A 45 -17.00 -29.93 7.50
CA PRO A 45 -18.10 -29.02 7.18
C PRO A 45 -17.68 -27.56 7.35
N LEU A 46 -18.06 -26.72 6.39
CA LEU A 46 -17.83 -25.28 6.45
C LEU A 46 -19.15 -24.56 6.64
N TYR A 47 -19.12 -23.48 7.40
CA TYR A 47 -20.14 -22.46 7.40
C TYR A 47 -19.54 -21.20 6.76
N ALA A 48 -20.29 -20.56 5.87
CA ALA A 48 -19.87 -19.34 5.21
C ALA A 48 -21.05 -18.37 5.16
N GLU A 49 -20.78 -17.10 5.46
CA GLU A 49 -21.74 -16.02 5.37
C GLU A 49 -21.08 -14.78 4.75
N GLU A 50 -21.90 -13.93 4.14
CA GLU A 50 -21.44 -12.63 3.64
C GLU A 50 -21.51 -11.61 4.78
N VAL A 51 -20.35 -11.06 5.17
CA VAL A 51 -20.26 -10.02 6.21
C VAL A 51 -19.82 -8.71 5.57
N ARG A 52 -20.47 -7.61 5.96
CA ARG A 52 -20.11 -6.27 5.52
C ARG A 52 -19.04 -5.67 6.43
N PHE A 53 -17.96 -5.19 5.83
CA PHE A 53 -16.89 -4.49 6.53
C PHE A 53 -16.72 -3.05 6.02
N PRO A 54 -16.19 -2.12 6.85
CA PRO A 54 -15.77 -0.83 6.36
C PRO A 54 -14.59 -0.99 5.39
N ALA A 55 -14.47 -0.09 4.41
CA ALA A 55 -13.38 -0.12 3.43
C ALA A 55 -11.97 -0.07 4.08
N SER A 56 -11.87 0.44 5.31
CA SER A 56 -10.62 0.48 6.07
C SER A 56 -10.01 -0.90 6.31
N VAL A 57 -10.82 -1.96 6.34
CA VAL A 57 -10.37 -3.34 6.58
C VAL A 57 -9.32 -3.76 5.54
N ILE A 58 -9.44 -3.30 4.29
CA ILE A 58 -8.51 -3.61 3.21
C ILE A 58 -7.11 -3.10 3.56
N THR A 59 -7.04 -1.84 4.01
CA THR A 59 -5.78 -1.21 4.41
C THR A 59 -5.22 -1.83 5.68
N ASP A 60 -6.07 -2.13 6.66
CA ASP A 60 -5.63 -2.77 7.90
C ASP A 60 -5.05 -4.16 7.62
N SER A 61 -5.67 -4.95 6.74
CA SER A 61 -5.13 -6.24 6.30
C SER A 61 -3.78 -6.12 5.59
N LEU A 62 -3.59 -5.13 4.72
CA LEU A 62 -2.30 -4.88 4.07
C LEU A 62 -1.22 -4.45 5.08
N ILE A 63 -1.59 -3.61 6.06
CA ILE A 63 -0.69 -3.19 7.13
C ILE A 63 -0.26 -4.38 7.98
N GLU A 64 -1.20 -5.21 8.43
CA GLU A 64 -0.90 -6.42 9.22
C GLU A 64 -0.01 -7.40 8.45
N MET A 65 -0.29 -7.60 7.17
CA MET A 65 0.55 -8.41 6.30
C MET A 65 1.97 -7.84 6.19
N ALA A 66 2.13 -6.53 5.97
CA ALA A 66 3.44 -5.88 5.94
C ALA A 66 4.17 -5.87 7.29
N LEU A 67 3.44 -5.81 8.40
CA LEU A 67 4.01 -5.95 9.75
C LEU A 67 4.59 -7.35 9.97
N LYS A 68 3.89 -8.37 9.48
CA LYS A 68 4.20 -9.78 9.71
C LYS A 68 5.24 -10.32 8.75
N GLU A 69 5.08 -10.07 7.45
CA GLU A 69 5.85 -10.68 6.37
C GLU A 69 6.79 -9.67 5.68
N GLY A 70 6.69 -8.38 5.99
CA GLY A 70 7.47 -7.33 5.32
C GLY A 70 8.94 -7.32 5.71
N ASN A 71 9.80 -7.22 4.70
CA ASN A 71 11.23 -6.99 4.87
C ASN A 71 11.46 -5.59 5.44
N ILE A 72 12.19 -5.51 6.56
CA ILE A 72 12.43 -4.26 7.28
C ILE A 72 13.67 -3.56 6.72
N HIS A 73 13.54 -2.26 6.46
CA HIS A 73 14.64 -1.39 6.10
C HIS A 73 14.71 -0.19 7.05
N LYS A 74 15.82 -0.07 7.79
CA LYS A 74 16.07 1.00 8.76
C LYS A 74 17.30 1.79 8.33
N THR A 75 17.08 2.83 7.52
CA THR A 75 18.14 3.75 7.06
C THR A 75 18.19 5.05 7.85
N LEU A 76 17.09 5.39 8.52
CA LEU A 76 16.95 6.62 9.29
C LEU A 76 16.42 6.27 10.68
N GLU A 77 17.07 6.79 11.72
CA GLU A 77 16.65 6.59 13.11
C GLU A 77 15.24 7.12 13.32
N GLY A 78 14.42 6.38 14.09
CA GLY A 78 13.02 6.73 14.31
C GLY A 78 12.10 6.47 13.11
N VAL A 79 12.60 5.83 12.05
CA VAL A 79 11.82 5.46 10.86
C VAL A 79 11.92 3.97 10.60
N VAL A 80 10.80 3.34 10.27
CA VAL A 80 10.75 1.93 9.87
C VAL A 80 10.03 1.81 8.55
N ALA A 81 10.78 1.53 7.48
CA ALA A 81 10.19 1.16 6.19
C ALA A 81 10.06 -0.36 6.11
N ARG A 82 8.94 -0.84 5.58
CA ARG A 82 8.70 -2.27 5.32
C ARG A 82 8.20 -2.44 3.90
N TYR A 83 8.76 -3.41 3.20
CA TYR A 83 8.27 -3.76 1.87
C TYR A 83 8.01 -5.25 1.71
N ILE A 84 7.06 -5.56 0.85
CA ILE A 84 6.79 -6.91 0.36
C ILE A 84 6.87 -6.85 -1.16
N SER A 85 7.69 -7.72 -1.75
CA SER A 85 7.83 -7.88 -3.20
C SER A 85 7.83 -9.36 -3.59
N ASP A 86 8.47 -10.19 -2.76
CA ASP A 86 8.59 -11.62 -2.99
C ASP A 86 7.22 -12.29 -2.84
N ASP A 87 6.87 -13.15 -3.81
CA ASP A 87 5.59 -13.89 -3.88
C ASP A 87 4.30 -13.05 -3.74
N PHE A 88 4.41 -11.74 -4.01
CA PHE A 88 3.31 -10.77 -3.83
C PHE A 88 2.72 -10.25 -5.15
N CYS A 89 3.27 -10.67 -6.29
CA CYS A 89 2.86 -10.24 -7.63
C CYS A 89 2.77 -8.70 -7.77
N GLY A 90 3.78 -8.00 -7.25
CA GLY A 90 3.74 -6.55 -7.14
C GLY A 90 4.73 -6.01 -6.12
N HIS A 91 4.36 -4.92 -5.48
CA HIS A 91 5.15 -4.30 -4.41
C HIS A 91 4.27 -3.52 -3.44
N LEU A 92 4.37 -3.81 -2.16
CA LEU A 92 3.78 -3.01 -1.08
C LEU A 92 4.90 -2.32 -0.31
N LEU A 93 4.79 -1.01 -0.11
CA LEU A 93 5.68 -0.21 0.73
C LEU A 93 4.89 0.52 1.80
N ILE A 94 5.20 0.26 3.07
CA ILE A 94 4.67 1.00 4.22
C ILE A 94 5.82 1.65 5.00
N VAL A 95 5.55 2.80 5.61
CA VAL A 95 6.55 3.52 6.41
C VAL A 95 5.93 3.99 7.72
N ASP A 96 6.67 3.76 8.81
CA ASP A 96 6.34 4.22 10.16
C ASP A 96 7.22 5.41 10.53
N ASN A 97 6.59 6.48 11.00
CA ASN A 97 7.23 7.58 11.69
C ASN A 97 7.09 7.40 13.20
N LEU A 98 8.18 7.02 13.87
CA LEU A 98 8.22 6.80 15.32
C LEU A 98 8.58 8.08 16.10
N HIS A 99 8.82 9.21 15.42
CA HIS A 99 9.07 10.46 16.12
C HIS A 99 7.79 11.01 16.75
N GLU A 100 7.90 11.53 17.97
CA GLU A 100 6.77 12.08 18.72
C GLU A 100 6.38 13.50 18.30
N ASN A 101 7.32 14.25 17.71
CA ASN A 101 7.14 15.67 17.41
C ASN A 101 7.70 16.11 16.05
N LYS A 102 8.05 15.16 15.18
CA LYS A 102 8.57 15.44 13.83
C LYS A 102 7.72 14.78 12.76
N TYR A 103 7.57 15.50 11.65
CA TYR A 103 7.04 14.95 10.41
C TYR A 103 8.15 14.20 9.68
N LEU A 104 7.79 13.12 9.02
CA LEU A 104 8.66 12.38 8.14
C LEU A 104 8.22 12.67 6.70
N HIS A 105 9.09 13.30 5.92
CA HIS A 105 8.87 13.40 4.49
C HIS A 105 9.48 12.18 3.80
N VAL A 106 8.70 11.57 2.92
CA VAL A 106 9.09 10.39 2.14
C VAL A 106 8.96 10.69 0.65
N HIS A 107 10.00 10.38 -0.11
CA HIS A 107 9.99 10.37 -1.57
C HIS A 107 10.16 8.93 -2.05
N CYS A 108 9.16 8.41 -2.73
CA CYS A 108 9.19 7.08 -3.32
C CYS A 108 9.24 7.20 -4.83
N ASP A 109 10.31 6.68 -5.45
CA ASP A 109 10.46 6.65 -6.91
C ASP A 109 10.53 5.20 -7.41
N CYS A 110 9.45 4.79 -8.05
CA CYS A 110 9.27 3.51 -8.70
C CYS A 110 9.31 3.63 -10.24
N SER A 111 9.78 4.75 -10.80
CA SER A 111 9.67 5.05 -12.26
C SER A 111 10.45 4.10 -13.16
N LYS A 112 11.36 3.30 -12.60
CA LYS A 112 12.10 2.25 -13.32
C LYS A 112 11.32 0.94 -13.42
N SER A 113 10.13 0.86 -12.82
CA SER A 113 9.30 -0.35 -12.85
C SER A 113 8.62 -0.52 -14.21
N THR A 114 8.38 -1.77 -14.61
CA THR A 114 7.72 -2.12 -15.87
C THR A 114 6.63 -3.15 -15.63
N ASN A 115 5.57 -3.08 -16.45
CA ASN A 115 4.41 -3.97 -16.38
C ASN A 115 3.72 -4.01 -14.99
N VAL A 116 3.59 -2.83 -14.37
CA VAL A 116 2.93 -2.66 -13.07
C VAL A 116 1.89 -1.54 -13.11
N LEU A 117 0.83 -1.66 -12.31
CA LEU A 117 -0.15 -0.62 -12.04
C LEU A 117 0.03 -0.07 -10.62
N SER A 118 0.04 1.25 -10.50
CA SER A 118 0.12 1.94 -9.21
C SER A 118 -1.26 2.36 -8.73
N THR A 119 -1.57 2.00 -7.48
CA THR A 119 -2.73 2.52 -6.72
C THR A 119 -2.65 4.03 -6.45
N ARG A 120 -1.46 4.64 -6.62
CA ARG A 120 -1.23 6.09 -6.54
C ARG A 120 -1.40 6.81 -7.87
N PHE A 121 -1.67 6.11 -8.98
CA PHE A 121 -1.70 6.64 -10.36
C PHE A 121 -0.41 7.29 -10.87
N THR A 122 0.65 7.14 -10.10
CA THR A 122 2.00 7.58 -10.44
C THR A 122 2.98 6.59 -9.85
N LEU A 123 4.15 6.50 -10.47
CA LEU A 123 5.27 5.75 -9.92
C LEU A 123 6.18 6.61 -9.05
N ASN A 124 5.89 7.91 -8.91
CA ASN A 124 6.69 8.82 -8.12
C ASN A 124 5.80 9.59 -7.14
N THR A 125 6.01 9.40 -5.83
CA THR A 125 5.20 10.02 -4.78
C THR A 125 6.04 10.78 -3.77
N LEU A 126 5.42 11.83 -3.23
CA LEU A 126 5.91 12.53 -2.04
C LEU A 126 4.83 12.47 -0.97
N ASP A 127 5.23 12.20 0.26
CA ASP A 127 4.31 12.06 1.38
C ASP A 127 4.89 12.69 2.63
N SER A 128 4.05 13.41 3.37
CA SER A 128 4.35 13.90 4.71
C SER A 128 3.59 13.07 5.74
N ILE A 129 4.33 12.32 6.55
CA ILE A 129 3.79 11.42 7.56
C ILE A 129 3.85 12.14 8.91
N PRO A 130 2.71 12.35 9.59
CA PRO A 130 2.69 12.99 10.91
C PRO A 130 3.46 12.20 11.97
N PRO A 131 3.81 12.83 13.12
CA PRO A 131 4.41 12.14 14.26
C PRO A 131 3.57 10.94 14.71
N LEU A 132 4.21 9.81 15.03
CA LEU A 132 3.55 8.57 15.49
C LEU A 132 2.49 8.02 14.52
N HIS A 133 2.72 8.14 13.22
CA HIS A 133 1.83 7.60 12.18
C HIS A 133 2.55 6.60 11.27
N ARG A 134 1.76 5.70 10.68
CA ARG A 134 2.11 4.80 9.57
C ARG A 134 1.40 5.25 8.31
N GLN A 135 2.02 5.04 7.15
CA GLN A 135 1.35 5.25 5.87
C GLN A 135 1.69 4.13 4.87
N VAL A 136 0.70 3.70 4.08
CA VAL A 136 0.94 2.91 2.86
C VAL A 136 1.38 3.89 1.78
N ILE A 137 2.66 3.86 1.41
CA ILE A 137 3.25 4.80 0.46
C ILE A 137 2.96 4.38 -0.96
N MET A 138 3.21 3.12 -1.29
CA MET A 138 3.08 2.60 -2.65
C MET A 138 2.50 1.19 -2.62
N MET A 139 1.52 0.93 -3.48
CA MET A 139 1.07 -0.42 -3.80
C MET A 139 1.05 -0.55 -5.32
N LEU A 140 1.93 -1.42 -5.83
CA LEU A 140 2.06 -1.78 -7.25
C LEU A 140 1.52 -3.19 -7.45
N ASN A 141 0.76 -3.42 -8.51
CA ASN A 141 0.32 -4.75 -8.93
C ASN A 141 0.87 -5.10 -10.30
N HIS A 142 1.18 -6.36 -10.54
CA HIS A 142 1.47 -6.86 -11.88
C HIS A 142 0.28 -6.58 -12.82
N PHE A 143 0.55 -5.90 -13.94
CA PHE A 143 -0.50 -5.46 -14.88
C PHE A 143 -0.91 -6.56 -15.86
N GLU A 144 0.02 -7.01 -16.71
CA GLU A 144 -0.20 -7.99 -17.77
C GLU A 144 0.45 -9.32 -17.39
N PRO A 145 -0.32 -10.32 -16.90
CA PRO A 145 0.22 -11.58 -16.38
C PRO A 145 0.97 -12.41 -17.40
N THR A 146 0.74 -12.21 -18.70
CA THR A 146 1.43 -12.94 -19.77
C THR A 146 2.87 -12.49 -19.99
N GLN A 147 3.28 -11.37 -19.39
CA GLN A 147 4.63 -10.82 -19.48
C GLN A 147 5.25 -10.75 -18.08
N GLY A 148 6.58 -10.85 -18.00
CA GLY A 148 7.29 -10.56 -16.76
C GLY A 148 7.05 -9.12 -16.29
N TYR A 149 7.24 -8.87 -15.01
CA TYR A 149 7.24 -7.52 -14.45
C TYR A 149 8.55 -7.26 -13.71
N TYR A 150 8.88 -5.98 -13.56
CA TYR A 150 10.04 -5.55 -12.78
C TYR A 150 9.64 -4.40 -11.88
N VAL A 151 10.06 -4.46 -10.62
CA VAL A 151 9.89 -3.38 -9.65
C VAL A 151 11.26 -2.80 -9.33
N GLY A 152 11.53 -1.62 -9.86
CA GLY A 152 12.65 -0.78 -9.44
C GLY A 152 12.12 0.29 -8.51
N HIS A 153 12.48 0.24 -7.23
CA HIS A 153 12.03 1.19 -6.21
C HIS A 153 13.21 1.88 -5.53
N SER A 154 13.03 3.16 -5.20
CA SER A 154 13.97 3.97 -4.43
C SER A 154 13.20 4.75 -3.37
N LEU A 155 13.77 4.86 -2.17
CA LEU A 155 13.16 5.51 -1.02
C LEU A 155 14.11 6.54 -0.42
N THR A 156 13.74 7.82 -0.49
CA THR A 156 14.45 8.91 0.16
C THR A 156 13.62 9.47 1.31
N GLN A 157 14.25 9.79 2.43
CA GLN A 157 13.58 10.15 3.68
C GLN A 157 14.26 11.36 4.32
N ARG A 158 13.47 12.25 4.95
CA ARG A 158 14.00 13.31 5.82
C ARG A 158 13.05 13.64 6.97
N ILE A 159 13.64 14.05 8.10
CA ILE A 159 12.89 14.49 9.27
C ILE A 159 12.69 16.00 9.22
N MET A 160 11.46 16.46 9.47
CA MET A 160 11.09 17.87 9.39
C MET A 160 10.23 18.31 10.58
N SER A 161 10.32 19.59 10.94
CA SER A 161 9.48 20.19 11.98
C SER A 161 8.13 20.70 11.43
N SER A 162 7.89 20.62 10.12
CA SER A 162 6.69 21.15 9.47
C SER A 162 6.08 20.11 8.55
N ARG A 163 4.74 20.16 8.40
CA ARG A 163 3.96 19.26 7.54
C ARG A 163 4.20 19.41 6.03
N GLY A 164 4.43 20.63 5.54
CA GLY A 164 4.53 20.89 4.11
C GLY A 164 5.83 20.37 3.50
N LEU A 165 5.73 19.77 2.31
CA LEU A 165 6.86 19.16 1.57
C LEU A 165 7.89 20.19 1.08
N ARG A 166 7.54 21.49 1.02
CA ARG A 166 8.46 22.60 0.66
C ARG A 166 9.21 22.35 -0.66
N ASP A 167 10.53 22.37 -0.62
CA ASP A 167 11.46 22.18 -1.74
C ASP A 167 11.32 20.80 -2.42
N TRP A 168 10.88 19.78 -1.69
CA TRP A 168 10.72 18.43 -2.25
C TRP A 168 9.66 18.36 -3.33
N VAL A 169 8.71 19.29 -3.37
CA VAL A 169 7.67 19.32 -4.40
C VAL A 169 8.27 19.45 -5.82
N SER A 170 9.51 19.95 -5.93
CA SER A 170 10.28 20.00 -7.18
C SER A 170 10.86 18.64 -7.65
N LEU A 171 10.91 17.63 -6.77
CA LEU A 171 11.44 16.29 -7.08
C LEU A 171 10.52 15.47 -8.00
N VAL A 172 9.23 15.82 -8.07
CA VAL A 172 8.26 15.12 -8.91
C VAL A 172 8.14 15.85 -10.25
N PRO A 173 8.44 15.20 -11.39
CA PRO A 173 8.33 15.81 -12.71
C PRO A 173 6.93 16.39 -12.97
N GLY A 174 6.87 17.57 -13.59
CA GLY A 174 5.60 18.20 -14.01
C GLY A 174 4.79 18.88 -12.88
N ARG A 175 5.40 19.15 -11.72
CA ARG A 175 4.71 19.70 -10.53
C ARG A 175 5.23 21.05 -10.01
N MET A 176 5.86 21.86 -10.87
CA MET A 176 6.52 23.13 -10.49
C MET A 176 5.62 24.25 -9.91
N ALA A 177 4.30 24.07 -9.83
CA ALA A 177 3.35 25.10 -9.38
C ALA A 177 2.60 24.74 -8.08
N LEU A 178 3.02 23.70 -7.37
CA LEU A 178 2.36 23.27 -6.13
C LEU A 178 2.83 24.12 -4.93
N SER A 179 1.92 24.34 -3.97
CA SER A 179 2.21 25.10 -2.75
C SER A 179 3.27 24.41 -1.88
N ALA A 180 4.08 25.19 -1.15
CA ALA A 180 5.02 24.65 -0.17
C ALA A 180 4.33 23.90 0.98
N ASP A 181 3.04 24.20 1.22
CA ASP A 181 2.20 23.54 2.22
C ASP A 181 1.61 22.21 1.72
N THR A 182 1.91 21.79 0.49
CA THR A 182 1.48 20.49 -0.04
C THR A 182 2.05 19.37 0.82
N GLU A 183 1.20 18.47 1.31
CA GLU A 183 1.59 17.35 2.17
C GLU A 183 1.76 16.04 1.39
N HIS A 184 1.03 15.87 0.29
CA HIS A 184 1.06 14.66 -0.53
C HIS A 184 1.07 14.99 -2.02
N VAL A 185 1.90 14.28 -2.77
CA VAL A 185 1.94 14.31 -4.24
C VAL A 185 1.88 12.86 -4.73
N PRO A 186 0.82 12.45 -5.45
CA PRO A 186 -0.39 13.22 -5.74
C PRO A 186 -1.23 13.45 -4.47
N PRO A 187 -2.16 14.44 -4.49
CA PRO A 187 -3.08 14.67 -3.38
C PRO A 187 -3.92 13.43 -3.03
N LEU A 188 -4.24 13.26 -1.75
CA LEU A 188 -5.04 12.13 -1.22
C LEU A 188 -6.50 12.56 -0.95
N ASP A 189 -7.07 13.29 -1.90
CA ASP A 189 -8.43 13.85 -1.79
C ASP A 189 -9.50 12.87 -2.29
N ASP A 190 -9.15 12.05 -3.29
CA ASP A 190 -10.03 10.99 -3.78
C ASP A 190 -10.25 9.94 -2.69
N PRO A 191 -11.50 9.67 -2.25
CA PRO A 191 -11.80 8.69 -1.22
C PRO A 191 -11.23 7.30 -1.51
N ALA A 192 -11.21 6.86 -2.77
CA ALA A 192 -10.69 5.54 -3.14
C ALA A 192 -9.19 5.41 -2.89
N ILE A 193 -8.43 6.48 -3.20
CA ILE A 193 -6.98 6.55 -2.92
C ILE A 193 -6.75 6.74 -1.42
N ALA A 194 -7.53 7.63 -0.81
CA ALA A 194 -7.40 8.02 0.59
C ALA A 194 -7.60 6.86 1.57
N VAL A 195 -8.54 5.95 1.28
CA VAL A 195 -8.79 4.76 2.11
C VAL A 195 -7.49 3.98 2.32
N LEU A 196 -6.74 3.76 1.24
CA LEU A 196 -5.50 2.98 1.25
C LEU A 196 -4.31 3.79 1.77
N HIS A 197 -4.17 5.03 1.34
CA HIS A 197 -2.91 5.77 1.47
C HIS A 197 -2.89 6.84 2.54
N ARG A 198 -4.01 7.18 3.22
CA ARG A 198 -3.95 8.17 4.30
C ARG A 198 -3.10 7.68 5.48
N PRO A 199 -2.33 8.57 6.12
CA PRO A 199 -1.63 8.25 7.36
C PRO A 199 -2.59 7.75 8.46
N ARG A 200 -2.13 6.78 9.24
CA ARG A 200 -2.87 6.17 10.35
C ARG A 200 -2.03 6.23 11.63
N PRO A 201 -2.61 6.59 12.79
CA PRO A 201 -1.89 6.56 14.07
C PRO A 201 -1.35 5.16 14.36
N LEU A 202 -0.13 5.09 14.90
CA LEU A 202 0.51 3.83 15.32
C LEU A 202 -0.12 3.23 16.58
N PHE A 203 -0.60 4.09 17.47
CA PHE A 203 -1.24 3.71 18.72
C PHE A 203 -2.69 4.19 18.68
N ARG A 204 -3.63 3.25 18.84
CA ARG A 204 -5.06 3.50 19.02
C ARG A 204 -5.53 2.80 20.28
#